data_AF-A0A5K1DN38-F1
#
_entry.id   AF-A0A5K1DN38-F1
#
_cell.length_a   1.000
_cell.length_b   1.000
_cell.length_c   1.000
_cell.angle_alpha   90.00
_cell.angle_beta   90.00
_cell.angle_gamma   90.00
#
_symmetry.space_group_name_H-M   'P 1'
#
loop_
_entity.id
_entity.type
_entity.pdbx_description
1 polymer ?
#
loop_
_entity_poly.entity_id
_entity_poly.type
_entity_poly.pdbx_seq_one_letter_code
_entity_poly.pdbx_strand_id
1 'polypeptide(L)' 'KNYYQEGDQIHRHLDVMTAFRRALMTWGSWVDQHAIPGKTQVFFRSSAPSHF' A
#
# COMPACT_ATOMS: atom_id res chain seq x y z
N LYS A 1 -10.75 15.85 -9.87
CA LYS A 1 -11.04 15.78 -8.41
C LYS A 1 -10.45 14.47 -7.91
N ASN A 2 -9.46 14.52 -7.02
CA ASN A 2 -8.81 13.32 -6.51
C ASN A 2 -9.61 12.81 -5.30
N TYR A 3 -9.90 11.52 -5.25
CA TYR A 3 -10.58 10.86 -4.14
C TYR A 3 -9.90 9.51 -3.89
N TYR A 4 -9.99 9.03 -2.65
CA TYR A 4 -9.53 7.69 -2.29
C TYR A 4 -10.75 6.77 -2.18
N GLN A 5 -10.63 5.53 -2.64
CA GLN A 5 -11.70 4.55 -2.52
C GLN A 5 -11.17 3.28 -1.85
N GLU A 6 -11.88 2.83 -0.82
CA GLU A 6 -11.61 1.58 -0.12
C GLU A 6 -12.90 0.73 -0.16
N GLY A 7 -12.91 -0.30 -1.02
CA GLY A 7 -14.14 -1.06 -1.30
C GLY A 7 -15.23 -0.14 -1.88
N ASP A 8 -16.39 -0.10 -1.23
CA ASP A 8 -17.53 0.75 -1.62
C ASP A 8 -17.48 2.15 -0.98
N GLN A 9 -16.48 2.44 -0.14
CA GLN A 9 -16.36 3.71 0.56
C GLN A 9 -15.51 4.70 -0.25
N ILE A 10 -16.08 5.86 -0.55
CA ILE A 10 -15.40 6.98 -1.22
C ILE A 10 -15.00 8.05 -0.21
N HIS A 11 -13.70 8.28 -0.07
CA HIS A 11 -13.10 9.34 0.73
C HIS A 11 -12.77 10.54 -0.14
N ARG A 12 -13.50 11.64 0.05
CA ARG A 12 -13.22 12.93 -0.64
C ARG A 12 -11.89 13.55 -0.23
N HIS A 13 -11.45 13.25 0.99
CA HIS A 13 -10.13 13.58 1.50
C HIS A 13 -9.69 12.46 2.44
N LEU A 14 -8.45 12.04 2.29
CA LEU A 14 -7.79 11.09 3.16
C LEU A 14 -6.37 11.60 3.38
N ASP A 15 -5.95 11.64 4.64
CA ASP A 15 -4.58 12.01 4.97
C ASP A 15 -3.60 11.04 4.28
N VAL A 16 -2.54 11.58 3.68
CA VAL A 16 -1.63 10.81 2.82
C VAL A 16 -0.90 9.73 3.62
N MET A 17 -0.52 10.02 4.87
CA MET A 17 0.14 9.02 5.73
C MET A 17 -0.81 7.91 6.15
N THR A 18 -2.07 8.27 6.43
CA THR A 18 -3.15 7.31 6.72
C THR A 18 -3.42 6.41 5.51
N ALA A 19 -3.56 7.00 4.32
CA ALA A 19 -3.76 6.27 3.07
C ALA A 19 -2.59 5.32 2.79
N PHE A 20 -1.35 5.81 2.94
CA PHE A 20 -0.15 5.02 2.72
C PHE A 20 -0.06 3.84 3.69
N ARG A 21 -0.35 4.06 4.98
CA ARG A 21 -0.37 2.98 5.98
C ARG A 21 -1.41 1.91 5.65
N ARG A 22 -2.62 2.30 5.25
CA ARG A 22 -3.70 1.35 4.87
C ARG A 22 -3.32 0.54 3.63
N ALA A 23 -2.75 1.19 2.62
CA ALA A 23 -2.26 0.51 1.42
C ALA A 23 -1.17 -0.53 1.76
N LEU A 24 -0.21 -0.17 2.61
CA LEU A 24 0.85 -1.10 3.05
C LEU A 24 0.31 -2.29 3.84
N MET A 25 -0.64 -2.08 4.75
CA MET A 25 -1.27 -3.18 5.50
C MET A 25 -2.02 -4.14 4.59
N THR A 26 -2.75 -3.60 3.60
CA THR A 26 -3.48 -4.40 2.61
C THR A 26 -2.52 -5.24 1.77
N TRP A 27 -1.44 -4.62 1.27
CA TRP A 27 -0.41 -5.33 0.52
C TRP A 27 0.29 -6.39 1.37
N GLY A 28 0.64 -6.09 2.63
CA GLY A 28 1.28 -7.03 3.55
C GLY A 28 0.41 -8.26 3.80
N SER A 29 -0.89 -8.06 4.08
CA SER A 29 -1.81 -9.18 4.26
C SER A 29 -1.97 -10.03 3.00
N TRP A 30 -1.95 -9.42 1.82
CA TRP A 30 -1.96 -10.16 0.57
C TRP A 30 -0.69 -11.01 0.41
N VAL A 31 0.48 -10.45 0.73
CA VAL A 31 1.76 -11.18 0.71
C VAL A 31 1.71 -12.38 1.63
N ASP A 32 1.26 -12.21 2.88
CA ASP A 32 1.18 -13.31 3.86
C ASP A 32 0.29 -14.46 3.39
N GLN A 33 -0.76 -14.16 2.62
CA GLN A 33 -1.72 -15.15 2.12
C GLN A 33 -1.27 -15.85 0.82
N HIS A 34 -0.46 -15.19 -0.01
CA HIS A 34 -0.21 -15.63 -1.39
C HIS A 34 1.27 -15.92 -1.70
N ALA A 35 2.22 -15.34 -0.95
CA ALA A 35 3.63 -15.61 -1.16
C ALA A 35 3.98 -17.00 -0.63
N ILE A 36 4.56 -17.85 -1.49
CA ILE A 36 4.97 -19.20 -1.09
C ILE A 36 6.33 -19.12 -0.40
N PRO A 37 6.42 -19.44 0.91
CA PRO A 37 7.69 -19.39 1.63
C PRO A 37 8.72 -20.32 0.99
N GLY A 38 9.95 -19.85 0.81
CA GLY A 38 11.05 -20.63 0.23
C GLY A 38 11.07 -20.71 -1.30
N LYS A 39 10.01 -20.25 -1.99
CA LYS A 39 10.01 -20.07 -3.45
C LYS A 39 9.95 -18.61 -3.89
N THR A 40 9.34 -17.76 -3.07
CA THR A 40 9.17 -16.34 -3.36
C THR A 40 9.96 -15.50 -2.35
N GLN A 41 10.82 -14.62 -2.85
CA GLN A 41 11.54 -13.65 -2.02
C GLN A 41 10.89 -12.28 -2.19
N VAL A 42 10.45 -11.68 -1.09
CA VAL A 42 9.78 -10.38 -1.07
C VAL A 42 10.76 -9.33 -0.59
N PHE A 43 10.85 -8.22 -1.32
CA PHE A 43 11.69 -7.08 -0.98
C PHE A 43 10.83 -5.82 -0.89
N PHE A 44 11.16 -4.95 0.06
CA PHE A 44 10.60 -3.62 0.16
C PHE A 44 11.70 -2.59 -0.08
N ARG A 45 11.41 -1.58 -0.91
CA ARG A 45 12.32 -0.45 -1.16
C ARG A 45 11.71 0.81 -0.57
N SER A 46 12.50 1.55 0.19
CA SER A 46 12.11 2.88 0.69
C SER A 46 11.93 3.88 -0.46
N SER A 47 11.30 5.01 -0.16
CA SER A 47 11.23 6.12 -1.11
C SER A 47 12.64 6.56 -1.52
N ALA A 48 12.82 6.83 -2.81
CA ALA A 48 14.00 7.51 -3.31
C ALA A 48 13.83 9.03 -3.12
N PRO A 49 14.93 9.78 -2.93
CA PRO A 49 14.87 11.24 -2.95
C PRO A 49 14.42 11.72 -4.33
N SER A 50 13.58 12.75 -4.33
CA SER A 50 13.20 13.44 -5.56
C SER A 50 14.18 14.56 -5.85
N HIS A 51 14.66 14.65 -7.09
CA HIS A 51 15.35 15.82 -7.61
C HIS A 51 14.34 16.59 -8.48
N PHE A 52 13.94 17.76 -8.02
CA PHE A 52 12.98 18.66 -8.69
C PHE A 52 13.71 19.82 -9.37
#